data_AF-A0A653TU98-F1
#
_entry.id   AF-A0A653TU98-F1
#
_cell.length_a   1.000
_cell.length_b   1.000
_cell.length_c   1.000
_cell.angle_alpha   90.00
_cell.angle_beta   90.00
_cell.angle_gamma   90.00
#
_symmetry.space_group_name_H-M   'P 1'
#
loop_
_entity.id
_entity.type
_entity.pdbx_description
1 polymer ?
#
loop_
_entity_poly.entity_id
_entity_poly.type
_entity_poly.pdbx_seq_one_letter_code
_entity_poly.pdbx_strand_id
1 'polypeptide(L)'
;MNTEPPSGDDLQRMLVAMKRTVLTRATEQRPAPRRRGRRAAIVIGVVALLGLGITGGGVALGVIPQPFPADPAPVSTPGPSEPATTSTPESAPVQETPEPTAPPTRSTAPTPSKGPFALDDPSSWTISGDEVGPIALGGATEAESDDLAQAYRLVPATPSTCTAPGTWARDGSPTLRITEEDDRVTGVLIGAEGDSARTTTAGPTTAAGIGVGSSSDALRAAYPSLTERISTPDGSWSRWDVQLPGGLVSFQLGEGGANVESVWVSAEQNLPTAVCDL
;
A
#
# COMPACT_ATOMS: atom_id res chain seq x y z
N MET A 1 48.03 -26.20 -23.20
CA MET A 1 47.17 -25.00 -23.27
C MET A 1 47.23 -24.36 -21.90
N ASN A 2 47.89 -23.22 -21.77
CA ASN A 2 48.01 -22.50 -20.50
C ASN A 2 46.67 -21.85 -20.18
N THR A 3 46.01 -22.30 -19.12
CA THR A 3 44.82 -21.67 -18.53
C THR A 3 45.25 -20.92 -17.28
N GLU A 4 45.94 -19.80 -17.49
CA GLU A 4 46.24 -18.86 -16.41
C GLU A 4 45.04 -17.92 -16.26
N PRO A 5 44.49 -17.73 -15.06
CA PRO A 5 43.38 -16.81 -14.83
C PRO A 5 43.81 -15.38 -15.17
N PRO A 6 42.96 -14.57 -15.84
CA PRO A 6 43.28 -13.17 -16.13
C PRO A 6 43.52 -12.42 -14.82
N SER A 7 44.70 -11.82 -14.68
CA SER A 7 45.07 -11.01 -13.52
C SER A 7 44.34 -9.65 -13.56
N GLY A 8 44.42 -8.88 -12.47
CA GLY A 8 43.54 -7.74 -12.17
C GLY A 8 43.36 -6.71 -13.31
N ASP A 9 44.40 -6.48 -14.11
CA ASP A 9 44.33 -5.53 -15.23
C ASP A 9 43.47 -6.04 -16.40
N ASP A 10 43.48 -7.34 -16.66
CA ASP A 10 42.64 -7.97 -17.69
C ASP A 10 41.18 -8.03 -17.25
N LEU A 11 40.92 -8.21 -15.95
CA LEU A 11 39.57 -8.11 -15.39
C LEU A 11 39.01 -6.68 -15.52
N GLN A 12 39.82 -5.66 -15.24
CA GLN A 12 39.42 -4.26 -15.40
C GLN A 12 39.15 -3.92 -16.87
N ARG A 13 39.99 -4.39 -17.80
CA ARG A 13 39.76 -4.22 -19.24
C ARG A 13 38.47 -4.91 -19.70
N MET A 14 38.19 -6.10 -19.18
CA MET A 14 36.97 -6.84 -19.50
C MET A 14 35.71 -6.12 -18.97
N LEU A 15 35.75 -5.59 -17.75
CA LEU A 15 34.65 -4.81 -17.17
C LEU A 15 34.39 -3.51 -17.93
N VAL A 16 35.44 -2.81 -18.36
CA VAL A 16 35.29 -1.59 -19.17
C VAL A 16 34.74 -1.90 -20.56
N ALA A 17 35.19 -2.99 -21.18
CA ALA A 17 34.65 -3.46 -22.46
C ALA A 17 33.17 -3.81 -22.33
N MET A 18 32.78 -4.55 -21.29
CA MET A 18 31.39 -4.94 -21.05
C MET A 18 30.48 -3.73 -20.78
N LYS A 19 30.93 -2.76 -19.97
CA LYS A 19 30.19 -1.50 -19.75
C LYS A 19 29.98 -0.73 -21.05
N ARG A 20 31.01 -0.65 -21.91
CA ARG A 20 30.88 0.00 -23.22
C ARG A 20 29.88 -0.74 -24.10
N THR A 21 29.94 -2.07 -24.18
CA THR A 21 28.98 -2.87 -24.96
C THR A 21 27.53 -2.69 -24.48
N VAL A 22 27.31 -2.60 -23.17
CA VAL A 22 25.95 -2.37 -22.60
C VAL A 22 25.45 -0.97 -22.94
N LEU A 23 26.30 0.06 -22.79
CA LEU A 23 25.91 1.43 -23.12
C LEU A 23 25.63 1.60 -24.63
N THR A 24 26.42 0.96 -25.50
CA THR A 24 26.18 0.99 -26.95
C THR A 24 24.86 0.32 -27.32
N ARG A 25 24.52 -0.83 -26.71
CA ARG A 25 23.20 -1.47 -26.92
C ARG A 25 22.05 -0.59 -26.43
N ALA A 26 22.19 0.04 -25.26
CA ALA A 26 21.15 0.92 -24.71
C ALA A 26 20.86 2.14 -25.62
N THR A 27 21.87 2.64 -26.35
CA THR A 27 21.66 3.70 -27.34
C THR A 27 21.01 3.21 -28.65
N GLU A 28 21.27 1.98 -29.07
CA GLU A 28 20.65 1.39 -30.27
C GLU A 28 19.19 0.96 -30.04
N GLN A 29 18.82 0.66 -28.79
CA GLN A 29 17.46 0.22 -28.43
C GLN A 29 16.44 1.33 -28.19
N ARG A 30 16.75 2.61 -28.46
CA ARG A 30 15.72 3.66 -28.46
C ARG A 30 14.74 3.42 -29.61
N PRO A 31 13.45 3.09 -29.34
CA PRO A 31 12.48 2.94 -30.40
C PRO A 31 12.24 4.30 -31.06
N ALA A 32 12.38 4.37 -32.38
CA ALA A 32 12.01 5.56 -33.13
C ALA A 32 10.53 5.93 -32.87
N PRO A 33 10.17 7.21 -32.71
CA PRO A 33 8.80 7.61 -32.49
C PRO A 33 7.95 7.26 -33.71
N ARG A 34 7.13 6.20 -33.59
CA ARG A 34 6.20 5.79 -34.63
C ARG A 34 5.13 6.89 -34.79
N ARG A 35 5.23 7.65 -35.89
CA ARG A 35 4.15 8.50 -36.40
C ARG A 35 2.89 7.65 -36.64
N ARG A 36 1.97 7.63 -35.68
CA ARG A 36 0.63 7.05 -35.87
C ARG A 36 -0.33 8.18 -36.25
N GLY A 37 -0.33 8.51 -37.53
CA GLY A 37 -1.34 9.38 -38.14
C GLY A 37 -2.68 8.67 -38.32
N ARG A 38 -3.72 9.50 -38.44
CA ARG A 38 -5.05 9.24 -39.06
C ARG A 38 -6.23 8.73 -38.23
N ARG A 39 -6.18 8.65 -36.89
CA ARG A 39 -7.40 8.34 -36.10
C ARG A 39 -7.77 9.34 -34.98
N ALA A 40 -7.12 10.51 -34.95
CA ALA A 40 -7.39 11.57 -33.96
C ALA A 40 -8.31 12.69 -34.48
N ALA A 41 -9.06 12.48 -35.58
CA ALA A 41 -9.80 13.55 -36.26
C ALA A 41 -11.35 13.46 -36.15
N ILE A 42 -11.91 12.55 -35.35
CA ILE A 42 -13.39 12.32 -35.33
C ILE A 42 -14.06 12.59 -33.97
N VAL A 43 -13.31 12.90 -32.90
CA VAL A 43 -13.93 13.12 -31.56
C VAL A 43 -14.06 14.61 -31.19
N ILE A 44 -13.45 15.54 -31.94
CA ILE A 44 -13.55 17.00 -31.68
C ILE A 44 -14.86 17.61 -32.27
N GLY A 45 -15.80 16.79 -32.75
CA GLY A 45 -17.04 17.25 -33.39
C GLY A 45 -18.28 17.36 -32.48
N VAL A 46 -18.29 16.80 -31.27
CA VAL A 46 -19.53 16.64 -30.47
C VAL A 46 -19.60 17.57 -29.24
N VAL A 47 -18.49 18.22 -28.86
CA VAL A 47 -18.44 19.10 -27.68
C VAL A 47 -19.17 20.46 -27.90
N ALA A 48 -19.64 20.75 -29.12
CA ALA A 48 -20.30 22.03 -29.43
C ALA A 48 -21.83 22.05 -29.27
N LEU A 49 -22.51 20.94 -28.92
CA LEU A 49 -23.98 20.85 -29.02
C LEU A 49 -24.72 20.29 -27.78
N LEU A 50 -24.15 20.40 -26.59
CA LEU A 50 -24.86 20.09 -25.32
C LEU A 50 -24.73 21.22 -24.28
N GLY A 51 -24.65 22.46 -24.75
CA GLY A 51 -25.01 23.62 -23.95
C GLY A 51 -26.51 23.87 -24.12
N LEU A 52 -27.34 23.41 -23.16
CA LEU A 52 -28.60 24.03 -22.74
C LEU A 52 -29.38 23.11 -21.78
N GLY A 53 -29.51 23.57 -20.53
CA GLY A 53 -30.68 23.31 -19.67
C GLY A 53 -30.47 22.38 -18.46
N ILE A 54 -31.18 22.48 -17.33
CA ILE A 54 -32.25 23.37 -16.83
C ILE A 54 -32.25 23.20 -15.27
N THR A 55 -32.34 24.32 -14.54
CA THR A 55 -32.86 24.58 -13.17
C THR A 55 -32.96 23.50 -12.06
N GLY A 56 -32.61 23.88 -10.81
CA GLY A 56 -33.54 23.78 -9.68
C GLY A 56 -33.04 23.25 -8.31
N GLY A 57 -33.27 24.05 -7.25
CA GLY A 57 -33.37 23.66 -5.82
C GLY A 57 -32.05 23.65 -5.03
N GLY A 58 -31.87 24.25 -3.86
CA GLY A 58 -32.77 24.83 -2.87
C GLY A 58 -32.09 24.64 -1.52
N VAL A 59 -31.38 25.65 -1.00
CA VAL A 59 -30.75 25.58 0.34
C VAL A 59 -31.57 26.38 1.33
N ALA A 60 -32.21 25.67 2.25
CA ALA A 60 -32.81 26.22 3.45
C ALA A 60 -31.79 26.09 4.59
N LEU A 61 -31.28 27.21 5.10
CA LEU A 61 -30.62 27.26 6.40
C LEU A 61 -31.35 28.29 7.24
N GLY A 62 -32.10 27.79 8.22
CA GLY A 62 -32.78 28.59 9.21
C GLY A 62 -32.01 28.67 10.53
N VAL A 63 -32.21 29.81 11.20
CA VAL A 63 -32.26 30.04 12.67
C VAL A 63 -30.92 29.79 13.43
N ILE A 64 -30.38 30.63 14.31
CA ILE A 64 -30.92 31.50 15.37
C ILE A 64 -29.88 32.62 15.68
N PRO A 65 -30.31 33.86 15.99
CA PRO A 65 -29.46 34.90 16.59
C PRO A 65 -29.49 34.82 18.14
N GLN A 66 -28.35 34.99 18.80
CA GLN A 66 -28.27 35.30 20.24
C GLN A 66 -27.43 36.58 20.45
N PRO A 67 -27.96 37.60 21.15
CA PRO A 67 -27.31 38.89 21.37
C PRO A 67 -26.51 38.97 22.69
N PHE A 68 -25.32 39.60 22.62
CA PHE A 68 -24.63 40.54 23.56
C PHE A 68 -24.50 40.22 25.08
N PRO A 69 -23.54 40.83 25.84
CA PRO A 69 -22.62 41.94 25.52
C PRO A 69 -21.14 41.79 25.97
N ALA A 70 -20.32 42.73 25.46
CA ALA A 70 -18.99 43.18 25.95
C ALA A 70 -19.05 43.68 27.41
N ASP A 71 -18.00 43.95 28.20
CA ASP A 71 -16.66 44.56 28.05
C ASP A 71 -15.98 44.45 29.47
N PRO A 72 -14.77 44.97 29.83
CA PRO A 72 -13.75 45.74 29.09
C PRO A 72 -12.27 45.30 29.29
N ALA A 73 -11.39 45.83 28.43
CA ALA A 73 -9.92 45.91 28.60
C ALA A 73 -9.53 47.22 29.33
N PRO A 74 -8.27 47.72 29.37
CA PRO A 74 -6.91 47.12 29.33
C PRO A 74 -6.01 47.67 30.48
N VAL A 75 -4.84 47.06 30.83
CA VAL A 75 -3.75 47.82 31.49
C VAL A 75 -2.33 47.31 31.16
N SER A 76 -1.63 48.17 30.40
CA SER A 76 -0.21 48.58 30.35
C SER A 76 1.01 47.71 30.74
N THR A 77 1.95 47.64 29.78
CA THR A 77 3.41 47.45 29.93
C THR A 77 4.12 48.81 30.03
N PRO A 78 5.15 48.99 30.89
CA PRO A 78 6.55 49.19 30.43
C PRO A 78 7.58 48.51 31.36
N GLY A 79 8.69 47.93 30.90
CA GLY A 79 9.90 48.63 30.48
C GLY A 79 11.16 47.98 31.12
N PRO A 80 12.39 48.29 30.66
CA PRO A 80 13.54 47.36 30.59
C PRO A 80 14.58 47.53 31.71
N SER A 81 15.42 46.50 31.98
CA SER A 81 16.77 46.72 32.52
C SER A 81 17.65 45.45 32.43
N GLU A 82 18.78 45.57 31.73
CA GLU A 82 19.96 44.72 31.86
C GLU A 82 20.98 45.46 32.73
N PRO A 83 21.73 44.74 33.59
CA PRO A 83 23.17 45.01 33.64
C PRO A 83 24.02 43.74 33.60
N ALA A 84 25.02 43.77 32.71
CA ALA A 84 26.14 42.85 32.70
C ALA A 84 26.99 42.98 33.98
N THR A 85 27.44 41.86 34.53
CA THR A 85 28.70 41.81 35.31
C THR A 85 29.47 40.52 35.01
N THR A 86 30.78 40.69 35.13
CA THR A 86 31.88 39.92 34.56
C THR A 86 32.53 39.02 35.63
N SER A 87 32.87 37.79 35.23
CA SER A 87 33.97 36.89 35.65
C SER A 87 34.34 36.66 37.12
N THR A 88 34.48 35.38 37.52
CA THR A 88 35.64 34.76 38.23
C THR A 88 35.46 33.22 38.21
N PRO A 89 36.54 32.39 38.14
CA PRO A 89 36.51 31.05 37.55
C PRO A 89 36.35 29.90 38.57
N GLU A 90 36.33 28.68 38.02
CA GLU A 90 36.73 27.40 38.65
C GLU A 90 35.61 26.48 39.14
N SER A 91 35.25 25.51 38.29
CA SER A 91 35.35 24.07 38.58
C SER A 91 35.04 23.27 37.32
N ALA A 92 35.92 22.34 36.97
CA ALA A 92 35.78 21.48 35.80
C ALA A 92 34.55 20.56 35.91
N PRO A 93 33.71 20.42 34.87
CA PRO A 93 32.73 19.35 34.84
C PRO A 93 33.44 18.03 34.49
N VAL A 94 33.18 17.02 35.32
CA VAL A 94 33.62 15.64 35.15
C VAL A 94 33.13 15.12 33.80
N GLN A 95 34.05 14.56 33.02
CA GLN A 95 33.76 13.93 31.74
C GLN A 95 32.98 12.62 32.00
N GLU A 96 31.66 12.66 31.83
CA GLU A 96 30.85 11.43 31.82
C GLU A 96 31.22 10.60 30.59
N THR A 97 31.72 9.40 30.87
CA THR A 97 31.94 8.37 29.86
C THR A 97 30.57 7.89 29.37
N PRO A 98 30.27 7.88 28.06
CA PRO A 98 28.99 7.39 27.58
C PRO A 98 28.85 5.90 27.90
N GLU A 99 27.75 5.57 28.56
CA GLU A 99 27.30 4.21 28.83
C GLU A 99 27.15 3.41 27.51
N PRO A 100 27.51 2.12 27.45
CA PRO A 100 27.36 1.33 26.24
C PRO A 100 25.88 1.23 25.83
N THR A 101 25.52 1.85 24.70
CA THR A 101 24.23 1.68 24.04
C THR A 101 23.96 0.18 23.83
N ALA A 102 22.88 -0.32 24.45
CA ALA A 102 22.42 -1.68 24.23
C ALA A 102 22.19 -1.92 22.72
N PRO A 103 22.58 -3.08 22.18
CA PRO A 103 22.36 -3.40 20.77
C PRO A 103 20.86 -3.37 20.45
N PRO A 104 20.45 -2.94 19.24
CA PRO A 104 19.04 -2.89 18.88
C PRO A 104 18.43 -4.29 19.03
N THR A 105 17.35 -4.37 19.79
CA THR A 105 16.55 -5.57 19.95
C THR A 105 16.13 -6.03 18.55
N ARG A 106 16.60 -7.20 18.11
CA ARG A 106 16.11 -7.82 16.88
C ARG A 106 14.61 -7.97 17.01
N SER A 107 13.86 -7.38 16.09
CA SER A 107 12.42 -7.55 15.97
C SER A 107 12.15 -9.05 15.92
N THR A 108 11.57 -9.60 17.00
CA THR A 108 11.08 -10.97 17.00
C THR A 108 10.02 -11.05 15.92
N ALA A 109 10.14 -12.03 15.02
CA ALA A 109 9.10 -12.34 14.06
C ALA A 109 7.75 -12.40 14.81
N PRO A 110 6.68 -11.77 14.26
CA PRO A 110 5.39 -11.81 14.91
C PRO A 110 5.01 -13.27 15.15
N THR A 111 4.64 -13.59 16.39
CA THR A 111 4.06 -14.89 16.68
C THR A 111 2.62 -14.84 16.16
N PRO A 112 2.20 -15.75 15.26
CA PRO A 112 0.87 -15.70 14.70
C PRO A 112 -0.15 -15.70 15.84
N SER A 113 -1.05 -14.72 15.82
CA SER A 113 -2.15 -14.59 16.76
C SER A 113 -3.24 -15.59 16.37
N LYS A 114 -2.90 -16.88 16.45
CA LYS A 114 -3.75 -18.02 16.07
C LYS A 114 -4.98 -18.08 16.98
N GLY A 115 -6.00 -17.29 16.67
CA GLY A 115 -7.36 -17.53 17.15
C GLY A 115 -7.87 -18.89 16.64
N PRO A 116 -8.98 -19.43 17.17
CA PRO A 116 -9.57 -20.64 16.61
C PRO A 116 -10.13 -20.34 15.22
N PHE A 117 -9.44 -20.80 14.17
CA PHE A 117 -9.92 -20.84 12.79
C PHE A 117 -9.64 -22.22 12.18
N ALA A 118 -10.37 -22.57 11.12
CA ALA A 118 -10.18 -23.83 10.39
C ALA A 118 -9.30 -23.58 9.16
N LEU A 119 -8.20 -24.31 9.05
CA LEU A 119 -7.24 -24.17 7.94
C LEU A 119 -7.86 -24.48 6.56
N ASP A 120 -8.93 -25.25 6.51
CA ASP A 120 -9.65 -25.61 5.28
C ASP A 120 -10.87 -24.74 5.01
N ASP A 121 -11.18 -23.76 5.87
CA ASP A 121 -12.30 -22.83 5.71
C ASP A 121 -11.86 -21.35 5.84
N PRO A 122 -11.53 -20.69 4.72
CA PRO A 122 -11.14 -19.29 4.68
C PRO A 122 -12.19 -18.32 5.19
N SER A 123 -13.47 -18.71 5.26
CA SER A 123 -14.50 -17.85 5.85
C SER A 123 -14.37 -17.71 7.36
N SER A 124 -13.63 -18.62 8.01
CA SER A 124 -13.28 -18.55 9.42
C SER A 124 -12.02 -17.72 9.70
N TRP A 125 -11.29 -17.28 8.66
CA TRP A 125 -10.02 -16.59 8.80
C TRP A 125 -10.23 -15.11 9.11
N THR A 126 -9.37 -14.57 9.97
CA THR A 126 -9.38 -13.15 10.34
C THR A 126 -8.30 -12.37 9.58
N ILE A 127 -8.63 -11.15 9.17
CA ILE A 127 -7.71 -10.15 8.62
C ILE A 127 -7.31 -9.18 9.73
N SER A 128 -6.03 -9.12 10.06
CA SER A 128 -5.39 -8.05 10.84
C SER A 128 -4.41 -7.27 9.95
N GLY A 129 -3.67 -6.32 10.53
CA GLY A 129 -2.64 -5.58 9.80
C GLY A 129 -1.32 -6.33 9.62
N ASP A 130 -1.16 -7.49 10.28
CA ASP A 130 0.03 -8.33 10.25
C ASP A 130 -0.24 -9.81 9.96
N GLU A 131 -1.50 -10.21 9.81
CA GLU A 131 -1.89 -11.62 9.62
C GLU A 131 -3.17 -11.74 8.79
N VAL A 132 -3.25 -12.77 7.94
CA VAL A 132 -4.46 -13.17 7.21
C VAL A 132 -4.65 -14.67 7.39
N GLY A 133 -5.54 -15.05 8.30
CA GLY A 133 -5.75 -16.46 8.65
C GLY A 133 -4.42 -17.12 9.07
N PRO A 134 -3.94 -18.15 8.36
CA PRO A 134 -2.67 -18.78 8.69
C PRO A 134 -1.43 -18.01 8.23
N ILE A 135 -1.57 -16.90 7.49
CA ILE A 135 -0.44 -16.22 6.82
C ILE A 135 0.01 -15.02 7.67
N ALA A 136 1.15 -15.12 8.34
CA ALA A 136 1.75 -14.02 9.09
C ALA A 136 2.75 -13.21 8.25
N LEU A 137 2.62 -11.87 8.26
CA LEU A 137 3.64 -10.98 7.70
C LEU A 137 4.97 -11.14 8.44
N GLY A 138 6.08 -11.15 7.71
CA GLY A 138 7.42 -11.41 8.23
C GLY A 138 7.69 -12.88 8.55
N GLY A 139 6.69 -13.76 8.48
CA GLY A 139 6.84 -15.21 8.54
C GLY A 139 7.65 -15.75 7.35
N ALA A 140 8.20 -16.96 7.48
CA ALA A 140 8.96 -17.58 6.39
C ALA A 140 7.98 -18.08 5.31
N THR A 141 8.16 -17.67 4.04
CA THR A 141 7.16 -17.92 2.99
C THR A 141 6.79 -19.40 2.88
N GLU A 142 7.77 -20.31 2.95
CA GLU A 142 7.54 -21.75 2.85
C GLU A 142 6.62 -22.27 3.97
N ALA A 143 6.79 -21.79 5.21
CA ALA A 143 5.98 -22.21 6.35
C ALA A 143 4.56 -21.67 6.26
N GLU A 144 4.40 -20.39 5.91
CA GLU A 144 3.07 -19.76 5.80
C GLU A 144 2.28 -20.31 4.59
N SER A 145 2.97 -20.70 3.52
CA SER A 145 2.34 -21.25 2.31
C SER A 145 1.99 -22.74 2.38
N ASP A 146 2.65 -23.52 3.23
CA ASP A 146 2.28 -24.93 3.48
C ASP A 146 0.89 -25.03 4.13
N ASP A 147 0.61 -24.19 5.14
CA ASP A 147 -0.71 -24.10 5.77
C ASP A 147 -1.79 -23.67 4.76
N LEU A 148 -1.44 -22.78 3.82
CA LEU A 148 -2.35 -22.30 2.77
C LEU A 148 -2.77 -23.41 1.79
N ALA A 149 -1.91 -24.40 1.54
CA ALA A 149 -2.19 -25.52 0.64
C ALA A 149 -3.34 -26.43 1.11
N GLN A 150 -3.75 -26.33 2.38
CA GLN A 150 -4.93 -27.01 2.92
C GLN A 150 -6.24 -26.47 2.34
N ALA A 151 -6.32 -25.16 2.06
CA ALA A 151 -7.53 -24.48 1.61
C ALA A 151 -7.47 -24.02 0.15
N TYR A 152 -6.28 -23.69 -0.35
CA TYR A 152 -6.06 -23.06 -1.65
C TYR A 152 -5.08 -23.86 -2.51
N ARG A 153 -5.11 -23.61 -3.81
CA ARG A 153 -4.15 -24.16 -4.77
C ARG A 153 -3.28 -23.04 -5.32
N LEU A 154 -1.97 -23.25 -5.32
CA LEU A 154 -1.03 -22.34 -5.98
C LEU A 154 -1.30 -22.36 -7.50
N VAL A 155 -1.46 -21.17 -8.07
CA VAL A 155 -1.71 -20.97 -9.50
C VAL A 155 -0.40 -20.62 -10.20
N PRO A 156 -0.06 -21.27 -11.32
CA PRO A 156 1.09 -20.89 -12.11
C PRO A 156 1.03 -19.44 -12.61
N ALA A 157 2.11 -18.69 -12.43
CA ALA A 157 2.21 -17.35 -12.98
C ALA A 157 2.13 -17.39 -14.51
N THR A 158 1.28 -16.56 -15.10
CA THR A 158 1.07 -16.50 -16.55
C THR A 158 0.86 -15.05 -17.01
N PRO A 159 1.83 -14.48 -17.76
CA PRO A 159 1.74 -13.08 -18.23
C PRO A 159 0.50 -12.78 -19.08
N SER A 160 0.02 -13.76 -19.85
CA SER A 160 -1.13 -13.62 -20.74
C SER A 160 -2.48 -13.54 -20.02
N THR A 161 -2.57 -14.00 -18.77
CA THR A 161 -3.78 -13.91 -17.94
C THR A 161 -3.61 -12.96 -16.76
N CYS A 162 -2.51 -12.20 -16.74
CA CYS A 162 -2.13 -11.35 -15.61
C CYS A 162 -1.96 -12.09 -14.27
N THR A 163 -1.78 -13.41 -14.26
CA THR A 163 -1.58 -14.15 -13.01
C THR A 163 -0.15 -13.95 -12.52
N ALA A 164 0.01 -13.25 -11.39
CA ALA A 164 1.32 -13.01 -10.78
C ALA A 164 1.85 -14.25 -10.02
N PRO A 165 3.17 -14.35 -9.80
CA PRO A 165 3.75 -15.31 -8.86
C PRO A 165 3.14 -15.17 -7.45
N GLY A 166 3.09 -16.27 -6.70
CA GLY A 166 2.51 -16.31 -5.35
C GLY A 166 0.99 -16.18 -5.32
N THR A 167 0.29 -16.39 -6.45
CA THR A 167 -1.18 -16.36 -6.52
C THR A 167 -1.77 -17.73 -6.17
N TRP A 168 -2.77 -17.72 -5.31
CA TRP A 168 -3.48 -18.88 -4.79
C TRP A 168 -4.98 -18.73 -5.07
N ALA A 169 -5.62 -19.81 -5.53
CA ALA A 169 -7.03 -19.82 -5.88
C ALA A 169 -7.79 -20.96 -5.21
N ARG A 170 -9.06 -20.70 -4.92
CA ARG A 170 -10.05 -21.64 -4.40
C ARG A 170 -11.41 -21.28 -4.98
N ASP A 171 -12.15 -22.28 -5.45
CA ASP A 171 -13.51 -22.07 -5.95
C ASP A 171 -14.41 -21.54 -4.83
N GLY A 172 -15.18 -20.50 -5.10
CA GLY A 172 -16.09 -19.92 -4.11
C GLY A 172 -15.42 -18.96 -3.10
N SER A 173 -14.13 -18.63 -3.27
CA SER A 173 -13.40 -17.71 -2.38
C SER A 173 -12.59 -16.69 -3.18
N PRO A 174 -12.26 -15.51 -2.61
CA PRO A 174 -11.36 -14.57 -3.25
C PRO A 174 -9.96 -15.19 -3.40
N THR A 175 -9.28 -14.86 -4.50
CA THR A 175 -7.87 -15.21 -4.73
C THR A 175 -6.99 -14.53 -3.69
N LEU A 176 -5.88 -15.19 -3.33
CA LEU A 176 -4.86 -14.63 -2.46
C LEU A 176 -3.56 -14.48 -3.25
N ARG A 177 -2.86 -13.36 -3.13
CA ARG A 177 -1.50 -13.21 -3.64
C ARG A 177 -0.59 -12.86 -2.47
N ILE A 178 0.37 -13.75 -2.21
CA ILE A 178 1.45 -13.53 -1.26
C ILE A 178 2.57 -12.78 -2.00
N THR A 179 3.03 -11.68 -1.42
CA THR A 179 4.29 -11.06 -1.82
C THR A 179 5.38 -11.45 -0.84
N GLU A 180 6.59 -11.61 -1.35
CA GLU A 180 7.73 -12.01 -0.54
C GLU A 180 8.97 -11.19 -0.87
N GLU A 181 9.84 -11.05 0.12
CA GLU A 181 11.20 -10.53 0.02
C GLU A 181 12.07 -11.30 1.02
N ASP A 182 13.27 -11.70 0.62
CA ASP A 182 14.22 -12.47 1.45
C ASP A 182 13.57 -13.70 2.13
N ASP A 183 12.79 -14.48 1.37
CA ASP A 183 12.05 -15.67 1.83
C ASP A 183 11.06 -15.39 2.98
N ARG A 184 10.59 -14.13 3.09
CA ARG A 184 9.60 -13.70 4.06
C ARG A 184 8.39 -13.08 3.41
N VAL A 185 7.21 -13.34 3.98
CA VAL A 185 5.96 -12.72 3.55
C VAL A 185 6.01 -11.21 3.84
N THR A 186 5.87 -10.38 2.82
CA THR A 186 5.84 -8.91 2.95
C THR A 186 4.43 -8.34 2.81
N GLY A 187 3.51 -9.12 2.26
CA GLY A 187 2.14 -8.69 2.07
C GLY A 187 1.21 -9.77 1.55
N VAL A 188 -0.08 -9.56 1.76
CA VAL A 188 -1.15 -10.43 1.28
C VAL A 188 -2.22 -9.58 0.59
N LEU A 189 -2.45 -9.82 -0.69
CA LEU A 189 -3.54 -9.24 -1.46
C LEU A 189 -4.67 -10.24 -1.58
N ILE A 190 -5.84 -9.86 -1.09
CA ILE A 190 -7.08 -10.64 -1.11
C ILE A 190 -7.97 -10.06 -2.21
N GLY A 191 -8.46 -10.89 -3.13
CA GLY A 191 -9.12 -10.44 -4.35
C GLY A 191 -8.11 -10.02 -5.43
N ALA A 192 -6.98 -10.71 -5.52
CA ALA A 192 -5.93 -10.44 -6.51
C ALA A 192 -6.45 -10.52 -7.96
N GLU A 193 -5.96 -9.60 -8.81
CA GLU A 193 -6.41 -9.41 -10.19
C GLU A 193 -6.31 -10.69 -11.06
N GLY A 194 -7.35 -10.91 -11.87
CA GLY A 194 -7.60 -12.06 -12.74
C GLY A 194 -9.12 -12.26 -12.96
N ASP A 195 -9.53 -13.05 -13.96
CA ASP A 195 -10.96 -13.26 -14.29
C ASP A 195 -11.80 -13.88 -13.15
N SER A 196 -11.15 -14.41 -12.12
CA SER A 196 -11.78 -15.15 -11.01
C SER A 196 -12.22 -14.28 -9.82
N ALA A 197 -11.96 -12.97 -9.82
CA ALA A 197 -12.10 -12.15 -8.60
C ALA A 197 -13.52 -11.65 -8.27
N ARG A 198 -14.55 -11.90 -9.09
CA ARG A 198 -15.71 -10.98 -9.11
C ARG A 198 -17.02 -11.46 -8.48
N THR A 199 -17.11 -12.62 -7.82
CA THR A 199 -18.44 -13.15 -7.43
C THR A 199 -18.57 -13.82 -6.07
N THR A 200 -17.54 -13.87 -5.22
CA THR A 200 -17.58 -14.74 -4.02
C THR A 200 -17.40 -13.97 -2.71
N THR A 201 -18.20 -14.34 -1.70
CA THR A 201 -18.23 -13.72 -0.35
C THR A 201 -17.66 -14.63 0.75
N ALA A 202 -17.31 -15.88 0.44
CA ALA A 202 -16.75 -16.82 1.42
C ALA A 202 -15.23 -16.70 1.44
N GLY A 203 -14.71 -15.76 2.25
CA GLY A 203 -13.28 -15.52 2.39
C GLY A 203 -12.95 -14.87 3.73
N PRO A 204 -11.66 -14.59 3.98
CA PRO A 204 -11.22 -13.96 5.22
C PRO A 204 -11.92 -12.61 5.41
N THR A 205 -12.25 -12.28 6.66
CA THR A 205 -12.82 -10.98 7.03
C THR A 205 -12.05 -10.39 8.20
N THR A 206 -12.07 -9.08 8.35
CA THR A 206 -11.58 -8.45 9.57
C THR A 206 -12.44 -8.87 10.77
N ALA A 207 -11.99 -8.57 11.99
CA ALA A 207 -12.79 -8.80 13.20
C ALA A 207 -14.16 -8.07 13.20
N ALA A 208 -14.33 -7.04 12.35
CA ALA A 208 -15.59 -6.33 12.16
C ALA A 208 -16.49 -6.96 11.06
N GLY A 209 -16.08 -8.08 10.47
CA GLY A 209 -16.80 -8.77 9.40
C GLY A 209 -16.64 -8.13 8.02
N ILE A 210 -15.62 -7.29 7.80
CA ILE A 210 -15.37 -6.65 6.50
C ILE A 210 -14.37 -7.48 5.69
N GLY A 211 -14.72 -7.79 4.46
CA GLY A 211 -13.86 -8.46 3.49
C GLY A 211 -14.27 -8.14 2.05
N VAL A 212 -13.71 -8.87 1.09
CA VAL A 212 -14.10 -8.74 -0.33
C VAL A 212 -15.61 -8.99 -0.49
N GLY A 213 -16.26 -8.12 -1.26
CA GLY A 213 -17.72 -8.12 -1.47
C GLY A 213 -18.52 -7.31 -0.44
N SER A 214 -17.90 -6.82 0.65
CA SER A 214 -18.58 -5.96 1.62
C SER A 214 -18.97 -4.62 1.00
N SER A 215 -20.15 -4.10 1.33
CA SER A 215 -20.58 -2.78 0.87
C SER A 215 -19.71 -1.65 1.44
N SER A 216 -19.58 -0.55 0.71
CA SER A 216 -18.81 0.61 1.18
C SER A 216 -19.45 1.30 2.38
N ASP A 217 -20.78 1.20 2.54
CA ASP A 217 -21.47 1.69 3.74
C ASP A 217 -21.11 0.85 4.98
N ALA A 218 -21.08 -0.47 4.85
CA ALA A 218 -20.64 -1.35 5.92
C ALA A 218 -19.17 -1.08 6.29
N LEU A 219 -18.30 -0.89 5.28
CA LEU A 219 -16.89 -0.54 5.49
C LEU A 219 -16.74 0.77 6.30
N ARG A 220 -17.43 1.84 5.90
CA ARG A 220 -17.36 3.14 6.59
C ARG A 220 -17.98 3.11 7.99
N ALA A 221 -19.05 2.32 8.17
CA ALA A 221 -19.66 2.12 9.48
C ALA A 221 -18.74 1.36 10.44
N ALA A 222 -18.06 0.32 9.95
CA ALA A 222 -17.11 -0.47 10.73
C ALA A 222 -15.84 0.32 11.07
N TYR A 223 -15.38 1.20 10.16
CA TYR A 223 -14.15 1.98 10.32
C TYR A 223 -14.38 3.48 10.14
N PRO A 224 -14.81 4.19 11.20
CA PRO A 224 -14.98 5.65 11.14
C PRO A 224 -13.67 6.42 10.90
N SER A 225 -12.52 5.81 11.15
CA SER A 225 -11.18 6.38 10.90
C SER A 225 -10.64 6.08 9.49
N LEU A 226 -11.45 5.48 8.61
CA LEU A 226 -11.07 5.16 7.24
C LEU A 226 -10.71 6.44 6.47
N THR A 227 -9.55 6.44 5.81
CA THR A 227 -9.04 7.60 5.07
C THR A 227 -8.90 7.26 3.59
N GLU A 228 -9.48 8.08 2.70
CA GLU A 228 -9.23 7.93 1.26
C GLU A 228 -7.78 8.29 0.95
N ARG A 229 -7.04 7.36 0.34
CA ARG A 229 -5.67 7.60 -0.11
C ARG A 229 -5.65 8.15 -1.53
N ILE A 230 -6.37 7.48 -2.43
CA ILE A 230 -6.35 7.77 -3.86
C ILE A 230 -7.66 7.30 -4.50
N SER A 231 -8.13 8.05 -5.48
CA SER A 231 -9.24 7.69 -6.35
C SER A 231 -8.93 8.10 -7.78
N THR A 232 -9.51 7.40 -8.74
CA THR A 232 -9.48 7.85 -10.13
C THR A 232 -10.47 8.98 -10.34
N PRO A 233 -10.16 9.97 -11.21
CA PRO A 233 -11.08 11.06 -11.50
C PRO A 233 -12.44 10.61 -12.08
N ASP A 234 -12.46 9.44 -12.72
CA ASP A 234 -13.66 8.84 -13.30
C ASP A 234 -14.45 7.95 -12.32
N GLY A 235 -13.96 7.77 -11.09
CA GLY A 235 -14.59 6.93 -10.08
C GLY A 235 -14.56 5.43 -10.39
N SER A 236 -13.73 4.99 -11.34
CA SER A 236 -13.55 3.57 -11.67
C SER A 236 -12.92 2.76 -10.54
N TRP A 237 -12.10 3.37 -9.67
CA TRP A 237 -11.73 2.77 -8.39
C TRP A 237 -11.26 3.82 -7.38
N SER A 238 -11.27 3.43 -6.11
CA SER A 238 -10.67 4.21 -5.01
C SER A 238 -10.02 3.29 -4.00
N ARG A 239 -9.06 3.81 -3.22
CA ARG A 239 -8.37 3.06 -2.18
C ARG A 239 -8.39 3.83 -0.87
N TRP A 240 -8.66 3.07 0.18
CA TRP A 240 -8.97 3.56 1.50
C TRP A 240 -8.18 2.81 2.56
N ASP A 241 -7.74 3.52 3.59
CA ASP A 241 -6.83 3.01 4.59
C ASP A 241 -7.42 3.05 5.97
N VAL A 242 -7.10 2.02 6.76
CA VAL A 242 -7.36 2.00 8.19
C VAL A 242 -6.21 1.35 8.93
N GLN A 243 -5.89 1.88 10.11
CA GLN A 243 -4.99 1.22 11.04
C GLN A 243 -5.77 0.16 11.83
N LEU A 244 -5.41 -1.11 11.66
CA LEU A 244 -5.91 -2.22 12.47
C LEU A 244 -4.82 -2.64 13.47
N PRO A 245 -5.15 -3.50 14.46
CA PRO A 245 -4.13 -4.21 15.22
C PRO A 245 -3.15 -4.89 14.26
N GLY A 246 -1.84 -4.76 14.55
CA GLY A 246 -0.79 -5.35 13.72
C GLY A 246 -0.27 -4.47 12.58
N GLY A 247 -1.06 -3.53 12.04
CA GLY A 247 -0.62 -2.77 10.87
C GLY A 247 -1.71 -2.09 10.05
N LEU A 248 -1.26 -1.52 8.95
CA LEU A 248 -2.11 -0.85 7.97
C LEU A 248 -2.87 -1.90 7.15
N VAL A 249 -4.16 -1.68 6.94
CA VAL A 249 -4.96 -2.44 5.98
C VAL A 249 -5.56 -1.47 4.97
N SER A 250 -5.42 -1.78 3.68
CA SER A 250 -5.96 -0.98 2.59
C SER A 250 -7.09 -1.72 1.89
N PHE A 251 -8.20 -1.04 1.64
CA PHE A 251 -9.34 -1.55 0.90
C PHE A 251 -9.41 -0.85 -0.46
N GLN A 252 -9.59 -1.62 -1.53
CA GLN A 252 -9.93 -1.08 -2.84
C GLN A 252 -11.44 -1.20 -3.06
N LEU A 253 -12.08 -0.10 -3.44
CA LEU A 253 -13.44 -0.09 -3.95
C LEU A 253 -13.40 0.02 -5.47
N GLY A 254 -14.22 -0.78 -6.13
CA GLY A 254 -14.33 -0.83 -7.59
C GLY A 254 -15.12 0.30 -8.21
N GLU A 255 -15.55 0.07 -9.46
CA GLU A 255 -16.32 1.03 -10.24
C GLU A 255 -17.61 1.43 -9.51
N GLY A 256 -17.81 2.73 -9.35
CA GLY A 256 -18.94 3.27 -8.60
C GLY A 256 -18.84 3.14 -7.07
N GLY A 257 -17.74 2.59 -6.55
CA GLY A 257 -17.42 2.58 -5.11
C GLY A 257 -18.40 1.79 -4.26
N ALA A 258 -19.15 0.84 -4.83
CA ALA A 258 -20.24 0.16 -4.15
C ALA A 258 -19.74 -0.90 -3.16
N ASN A 259 -18.72 -1.68 -3.54
CA ASN A 259 -18.23 -2.81 -2.76
C ASN A 259 -16.70 -2.85 -2.71
N VAL A 260 -16.17 -3.50 -1.67
CA VAL A 260 -14.76 -3.87 -1.55
C VAL A 260 -14.42 -4.92 -2.60
N GLU A 261 -13.51 -4.61 -3.52
CA GLU A 261 -13.01 -5.55 -4.53
C GLU A 261 -11.76 -6.28 -4.08
N SER A 262 -10.89 -5.58 -3.34
CA SER A 262 -9.68 -6.19 -2.80
C SER A 262 -9.28 -5.60 -1.45
N VAL A 263 -8.53 -6.38 -0.70
CA VAL A 263 -7.95 -6.00 0.59
C VAL A 263 -6.45 -6.27 0.54
N TRP A 264 -5.66 -5.28 0.94
CA TRP A 264 -4.20 -5.36 0.97
C TRP A 264 -3.71 -5.21 2.41
N VAL A 265 -2.96 -6.22 2.86
CA VAL A 265 -2.32 -6.27 4.17
C VAL A 265 -0.81 -6.28 3.97
N SER A 266 -0.14 -5.21 4.36
CA SER A 266 1.31 -5.07 4.27
C SER A 266 1.80 -3.91 5.13
N ALA A 267 3.08 -3.93 5.49
CA ALA A 267 3.77 -2.75 6.01
C ALA A 267 3.90 -1.65 4.93
N GLU A 268 3.84 -2.01 3.65
CA GLU A 268 3.92 -1.08 2.54
C GLU A 268 2.53 -0.68 2.00
N GLN A 269 2.40 0.58 1.61
CA GLN A 269 1.14 1.13 1.10
C GLN A 269 0.87 0.77 -0.37
N ASN A 270 1.93 0.45 -1.12
CA ASN A 270 1.81 0.21 -2.55
C ASN A 270 1.38 -1.24 -2.79
N LEU A 271 0.32 -1.41 -3.56
CA LEU A 271 -0.04 -2.75 -4.03
C LEU A 271 1.03 -3.27 -4.97
N PRO A 272 1.23 -4.59 -4.98
CA PRO A 272 2.21 -5.19 -5.85
C PRO A 272 1.69 -5.18 -7.30
N THR A 273 2.44 -4.55 -8.21
CA THR A 273 2.05 -4.52 -9.62
C THR A 273 2.28 -5.89 -10.27
N ALA A 274 1.35 -6.31 -11.13
CA ALA A 274 1.57 -7.39 -12.07
C ALA A 274 1.98 -6.77 -13.42
N VAL A 275 3.01 -7.33 -14.06
CA VAL A 275 3.36 -6.96 -15.43
C VAL A 275 2.71 -7.97 -16.36
N CYS A 276 1.76 -7.51 -17.17
CA CYS A 276 1.05 -8.34 -18.13
C CYS A 276 1.50 -8.06 -19.57
N ASP A 277 1.43 -9.09 -20.41
CA ASP A 277 1.50 -8.92 -21.85
C ASP A 277 0.09 -8.54 -22.35
N LEU A 278 -0.09 -7.26 -22.73
CA LEU A 278 -1.34 -6.72 -23.30
C LEU A 278 -1.49 -7.01 -24.80
#